data_AF-A0AAD0Y6P4-F1
#
_entry.id   AF-A0AAD0Y6P4-F1
#
_cell.length_a   1.000
_cell.length_b   1.000
_cell.length_c   1.000
_cell.angle_alpha   90.00
_cell.angle_beta   90.00
_cell.angle_gamma   90.00
#
_symmetry.space_group_name_H-M   'P 1'
#
loop_
_entity.id
_entity.type
_entity.pdbx_description
1 polymer ?
#
loop_
_entity_poly.entity_id
_entity_poly.type
_entity_poly.pdbx_seq_one_letter_code
_entity_poly.pdbx_strand_id
1 'polypeptide(L)'
;MSESSGLALPLIVHWPYRLKTVIQRIIQGRRLPHDSKWFTNVSGNFAVRAHVASTEKGLRVWLTLRRGWHSGEYVYSRLAVPVPENARWHKAYRLACRQAGHLAHFRYRFQP
;
A
#
# COMPACT_ATOMS: atom_id res chain seq x y z
N MET A 1 1.34 10.72 -49.19
CA MET A 1 1.51 9.58 -48.26
C MET A 1 1.05 10.09 -46.90
N SER A 2 -0.11 9.62 -46.46
CA SER A 2 -0.84 10.17 -45.31
C SER A 2 -0.46 9.41 -44.05
N GLU A 3 0.17 10.07 -43.09
CA GLU A 3 0.31 9.56 -41.72
C GLU A 3 -0.91 10.01 -40.92
N SER A 4 -1.84 9.09 -40.71
CA SER A 4 -3.04 9.32 -39.91
C SER A 4 -2.66 9.42 -38.43
N SER A 5 -2.95 10.58 -37.87
CA SER A 5 -2.84 10.92 -36.46
C SER A 5 -3.62 9.90 -35.61
N GLY A 6 -2.88 9.13 -34.81
CA GLY A 6 -3.45 8.18 -33.85
C GLY A 6 -4.12 8.91 -32.70
N LEU A 7 -5.45 9.01 -32.75
CA LEU A 7 -6.30 9.42 -31.63
C LEU A 7 -6.06 8.49 -30.44
N ALA A 8 -5.32 8.98 -29.44
CA ALA A 8 -5.13 8.30 -28.17
C ALA A 8 -6.44 8.40 -27.34
N LEU A 9 -7.31 7.42 -27.50
CA LEU A 9 -8.43 7.21 -26.58
C LEU A 9 -7.86 6.79 -25.21
N PRO A 10 -8.24 7.44 -24.09
CA PRO A 10 -7.88 6.96 -22.77
C PRO A 10 -8.65 5.66 -22.55
N LEU A 11 -7.95 4.53 -22.67
CA LEU A 11 -8.54 3.23 -22.35
C LEU A 11 -8.82 3.21 -20.84
N ILE A 12 -10.05 3.57 -20.47
CA ILE A 12 -10.62 3.29 -19.17
C ILE A 12 -10.77 1.76 -19.11
N VAL A 13 -9.72 1.12 -18.60
CA VAL A 13 -9.67 -0.33 -18.40
C VAL A 13 -10.43 -0.65 -17.11
N HIS A 14 -11.75 -0.74 -17.20
CA HIS A 14 -12.55 -1.49 -16.23
C HIS A 14 -12.30 -3.00 -16.45
N TRP A 15 -11.12 -3.48 -16.06
CA TRP A 15 -10.83 -4.92 -16.09
C TRP A 15 -11.24 -5.55 -14.76
N PRO A 16 -11.84 -6.75 -14.76
CA PRO A 16 -12.29 -7.42 -13.54
C PRO A 16 -11.09 -7.86 -12.72
N TYR A 17 -10.65 -6.98 -11.82
CA TYR A 17 -9.50 -7.16 -10.92
C TYR A 17 -9.54 -8.49 -10.13
N ARG A 18 -10.71 -9.11 -9.98
CA ARG A 18 -10.93 -10.37 -9.24
C ARG A 18 -10.38 -11.63 -9.91
N LEU A 19 -10.38 -11.74 -11.24
CA LEU A 19 -9.98 -12.99 -11.91
C LEU A 19 -8.46 -13.12 -12.01
N LYS A 20 -7.75 -12.02 -12.31
CA LYS A 20 -6.28 -12.00 -12.33
C LYS A 20 -5.67 -12.36 -10.97
N THR A 21 -6.29 -11.96 -9.86
CA THR A 21 -5.82 -12.26 -8.50
C THR A 21 -5.90 -13.74 -8.16
N VAL A 22 -6.93 -14.44 -8.64
CA VAL A 22 -7.11 -15.89 -8.41
C VAL A 22 -6.14 -16.70 -9.28
N ILE A 23 -5.96 -16.29 -10.54
CA ILE A 23 -5.02 -16.96 -11.45
C ILE A 23 -3.57 -16.79 -10.98
N GLN A 24 -3.20 -15.60 -10.50
CA GLN A 24 -1.88 -15.38 -9.87
C GLN A 24 -1.69 -16.17 -8.57
N ARG A 25 -2.77 -16.38 -7.79
CA ARG A 25 -2.77 -17.22 -6.57
C ARG A 25 -2.34 -18.66 -6.86
N ILE A 26 -2.83 -19.23 -7.96
CA ILE A 26 -2.62 -20.63 -8.32
C ILE A 26 -1.26 -20.81 -9.01
N ILE A 27 -0.87 -19.88 -9.89
CA ILE A 27 0.34 -20.04 -10.71
C ILE A 27 1.62 -19.72 -9.93
N GLN A 28 1.60 -18.79 -8.98
CA GLN A 28 2.84 -18.29 -8.36
C GLN A 28 3.09 -18.75 -6.92
N GLY A 29 2.11 -19.33 -6.21
CA GLY A 29 2.24 -19.61 -4.77
C GLY A 29 2.57 -18.36 -3.91
N ARG A 30 2.58 -17.17 -4.51
CA ARG A 30 2.94 -15.91 -3.89
C ARG A 30 1.71 -15.34 -3.19
N ARG A 31 1.79 -15.17 -1.87
CA ARG A 31 0.80 -14.38 -1.12
C ARG A 31 0.76 -12.97 -1.73
N LEU A 32 -0.42 -12.58 -2.21
CA LEU A 32 -0.69 -11.23 -2.70
C LEU A 32 -0.21 -10.19 -1.67
N PRO A 33 0.24 -9.01 -2.11
CA PRO A 33 0.48 -7.89 -1.22
C PRO A 33 -0.77 -7.68 -0.38
N HIS A 34 -0.63 -7.78 0.94
CA HIS A 34 -1.75 -7.62 1.84
C HIS A 34 -1.65 -6.26 2.47
N ASP A 35 -2.52 -5.40 1.98
CA ASP A 35 -2.67 -4.07 2.52
C ASP A 35 -3.62 -4.10 3.70
N SER A 36 -3.30 -3.38 4.76
CA SER A 36 -4.24 -3.17 5.85
C SER A 36 -5.39 -2.25 5.44
N LYS A 37 -6.37 -2.04 6.32
CA LYS A 37 -7.20 -0.83 6.26
C LYS A 37 -6.36 0.41 6.56
N TRP A 38 -6.86 1.60 6.22
CA TRP A 38 -6.27 2.84 6.70
C TRP A 38 -6.53 2.99 8.20
N PHE A 39 -5.48 3.31 8.94
CA PHE A 39 -5.56 3.79 10.31
C PHE A 39 -5.57 5.31 10.25
N THR A 40 -6.68 5.93 10.58
CA THR A 40 -6.88 7.38 10.53
C THR A 40 -6.72 7.98 11.91
N ASN A 41 -6.10 9.15 12.00
CA ASN A 41 -6.09 9.93 13.22
C ASN A 41 -7.48 10.54 13.50
N VAL A 42 -7.65 11.11 14.70
CA VAL A 42 -8.93 11.70 15.15
C VAL A 42 -9.39 12.85 14.24
N SER A 43 -8.46 13.66 13.74
CA SER A 43 -8.77 14.78 12.84
C SER A 43 -9.01 14.38 11.39
N GLY A 44 -8.83 13.10 11.03
CA GLY A 44 -9.01 12.59 9.66
C GLY A 44 -7.98 13.07 8.64
N ASN A 45 -7.10 14.01 9.00
CA ASN A 45 -6.12 14.63 8.11
C ASN A 45 -4.81 13.84 7.99
N PHE A 46 -4.65 12.78 8.77
CA PHE A 46 -3.52 11.87 8.69
C PHE A 46 -4.02 10.43 8.71
N ALA A 47 -3.51 9.62 7.78
CA ALA A 47 -3.83 8.21 7.71
C ALA A 47 -2.58 7.40 7.37
N VAL A 48 -2.47 6.20 7.95
CA VAL A 48 -1.35 5.29 7.71
C VAL A 48 -1.88 3.92 7.32
N ARG A 49 -1.24 3.27 6.36
CA ARG A 49 -1.58 1.91 5.89
C ARG A 49 -0.33 1.05 5.84
N ALA A 50 -0.43 -0.18 6.31
CA ALA A 50 0.64 -1.16 6.21
C ALA A 50 0.53 -1.96 4.92
N HIS A 51 1.68 -2.24 4.31
CA HIS A 51 1.83 -3.08 3.13
C HIS A 51 2.86 -4.17 3.41
N VAL A 52 2.49 -5.42 3.14
CA VAL A 52 3.39 -6.57 3.26
C VAL A 52 3.37 -7.34 1.96
N ALA A 53 4.54 -7.42 1.31
CA ALA A 53 4.73 -8.19 0.08
C ALA A 53 5.78 -9.28 0.30
N SER A 54 5.50 -10.49 -0.20
CA SER A 54 6.48 -11.56 -0.28
C SER A 54 7.28 -11.38 -1.57
N THR A 55 8.61 -11.30 -1.45
CA THR A 55 9.53 -11.22 -2.59
C THR A 55 10.47 -12.41 -2.57
N GLU A 56 11.22 -12.61 -3.66
CA GLU A 56 12.24 -13.67 -3.75
C GLU A 56 13.36 -13.50 -2.70
N LYS A 57 13.60 -12.26 -2.26
CA LYS A 57 14.60 -11.91 -1.24
C LYS A 57 14.03 -11.88 0.19
N GLY A 58 12.82 -12.41 0.40
CA GLY A 58 12.12 -12.38 1.69
C GLY A 58 10.98 -11.37 1.73
N LEU A 59 10.56 -10.98 2.95
CA LEU A 59 9.42 -10.08 3.16
C LEU A 59 9.85 -8.62 3.03
N ARG A 60 9.11 -7.86 2.20
CA ARG A 60 9.17 -6.41 2.18
C ARG A 60 7.96 -5.83 2.88
N VAL A 61 8.22 -4.92 3.82
CA VAL A 61 7.18 -4.22 4.56
C VAL A 61 7.43 -2.73 4.49
N TRP A 62 6.37 -1.98 4.17
CA TRP A 62 6.41 -0.54 4.21
C TRP A 62 5.07 0.01 4.70
N LEU A 63 5.09 1.23 5.19
CA LEU A 63 3.93 2.02 5.55
C LEU A 63 3.73 3.11 4.50
N THR A 64 2.49 3.29 4.08
CA THR A 64 2.09 4.46 3.30
C THR A 64 1.41 5.44 4.25
N LEU A 65 1.94 6.66 4.30
CA LEU A 65 1.43 7.77 5.07
C LEU A 65 0.71 8.72 4.12
N ARG A 66 -0.49 9.14 4.49
CA ARG A 66 -1.32 10.11 3.76
C ARG A 66 -1.60 11.28 4.68
N ARG A 67 -1.21 12.49 4.25
CA ARG A 67 -1.49 13.76 4.94
C ARG A 67 -2.36 14.65 4.05
N GLY A 68 -3.29 15.38 4.63
CA GLY A 68 -4.22 16.26 3.89
C GLY A 68 -5.67 15.96 4.22
N TRP A 69 -6.59 16.72 3.64
CA TRP A 69 -8.03 16.59 3.89
C TRP A 69 -8.77 16.20 2.62
N HIS A 70 -9.99 15.68 2.76
CA HIS A 70 -10.74 15.14 1.63
C HIS A 70 -11.10 16.19 0.56
N SER A 71 -11.31 17.44 0.96
CA SER A 71 -11.58 18.57 0.08
C SER A 71 -10.33 19.23 -0.53
N GLY A 72 -9.15 18.62 -0.39
CA GLY A 72 -7.89 19.16 -0.89
C GLY A 72 -6.91 18.05 -1.27
N GLU A 73 -5.66 18.43 -1.50
CA GLU A 73 -4.67 17.47 -1.97
C GLU A 73 -4.14 16.59 -0.82
N TYR A 74 -4.00 15.30 -1.14
CA TYR A 74 -3.34 14.35 -0.27
C TYR A 74 -1.87 14.22 -0.64
N VAL A 75 -0.98 14.45 0.33
CA VAL A 75 0.45 14.18 0.22
C VAL A 75 0.72 12.76 0.71
N TYR A 76 1.36 11.96 -0.14
CA TYR A 76 1.71 10.59 0.16
C TYR A 76 3.21 10.44 0.42
N SER A 77 3.57 9.68 1.45
CA SER A 77 4.97 9.32 1.74
C SER A 77 5.06 7.85 2.12
N ARG A 78 6.23 7.24 1.94
CA ARG A 78 6.47 5.82 2.21
C ARG A 78 7.59 5.65 3.22
N LEU A 79 7.38 4.79 4.20
CA LEU A 79 8.36 4.46 5.24
C LEU A 79 8.62 2.95 5.23
N ALA A 80 9.86 2.53 4.99
CA ALA A 80 10.24 1.12 5.10
C ALA A 80 10.20 0.69 6.57
N VAL A 81 9.69 -0.53 6.82
CA VAL A 81 9.70 -1.13 8.16
C VAL A 81 10.72 -2.26 8.15
N PRO A 82 11.75 -2.20 9.00
CA PRO A 82 12.70 -3.31 9.12
C PRO A 82 11.96 -4.54 9.67
N VAL A 83 12.17 -5.68 9.01
CA VAL A 83 11.55 -6.95 9.37
C VAL A 83 12.67 -7.97 9.52
N PRO A 84 12.67 -8.79 10.59
CA PRO A 84 13.64 -9.87 10.73
C PRO A 84 13.60 -10.81 9.52
N GLU A 85 14.74 -11.25 9.02
CA GLU A 85 14.84 -12.14 7.84
C GLU A 85 13.98 -13.41 7.99
N ASN A 86 13.89 -13.95 9.21
CA ASN A 86 13.13 -15.16 9.53
C ASN A 86 11.69 -14.89 9.99
N ALA A 87 11.19 -13.66 9.87
CA ALA A 87 9.85 -13.33 10.32
C ALA A 87 8.79 -14.01 9.44
N ARG A 88 7.88 -14.74 10.08
CA ARG A 88 6.69 -15.25 9.38
C ARG A 88 5.83 -14.07 8.92
N TRP A 89 5.28 -14.18 7.71
CA TRP A 89 4.41 -13.18 7.10
C TRP A 89 3.31 -12.63 8.04
N HIS A 90 2.61 -13.48 8.77
CA HIS A 90 1.55 -13.06 9.70
C HIS A 90 2.06 -12.24 10.89
N LYS A 91 3.29 -12.50 11.35
CA LYS A 91 3.93 -11.72 12.42
C LYS A 91 4.35 -10.35 11.86
N ALA A 92 4.98 -10.33 10.68
CA ALA A 92 5.36 -9.09 10.00
C ALA A 92 4.14 -8.19 9.74
N TYR A 93 3.03 -8.77 9.24
CA TYR A 93 1.78 -8.04 9.03
C TYR A 93 1.19 -7.47 10.33
N ARG A 94 1.14 -8.27 11.40
CA ARG A 94 0.65 -7.80 12.70
C ARG A 94 1.51 -6.68 13.27
N LEU A 95 2.84 -6.78 13.16
CA LEU A 95 3.76 -5.73 13.59
C LEU A 95 3.57 -4.45 12.77
N ALA A 96 3.48 -4.57 11.44
CA ALA A 96 3.26 -3.43 10.55
C ALA A 96 1.93 -2.73 10.83
N CYS A 97 0.85 -3.48 11.05
CA CYS A 97 -0.45 -2.94 11.43
C CYS A 97 -0.41 -2.23 12.78
N ARG A 98 0.30 -2.79 13.78
CA ARG A 98 0.51 -2.11 15.07
C ARG A 98 1.27 -0.81 14.87
N GLN A 99 2.38 -0.83 14.14
CA GLN A 99 3.18 0.37 13.89
C GLN A 99 2.40 1.43 13.11
N ALA A 100 1.63 1.04 12.10
CA ALA A 100 0.73 1.94 11.37
C ALA A 100 -0.33 2.57 12.30
N GLY A 101 -0.97 1.75 13.14
CA GLY A 101 -1.93 2.22 14.13
C GLY A 101 -1.30 3.16 15.14
N HIS A 102 -0.12 2.83 15.66
CA HIS A 102 0.62 3.71 16.57
C HIS A 102 0.95 5.05 15.90
N LEU A 103 1.54 5.03 14.70
CA LEU A 103 1.87 6.26 13.98
C LEU A 103 0.64 7.12 13.68
N ALA A 104 -0.48 6.52 13.25
CA ALA A 104 -1.72 7.24 13.00
C ALA A 104 -2.27 7.91 14.27
N HIS A 105 -2.14 7.29 15.43
CA HIS A 105 -2.64 7.84 16.69
C HIS A 105 -1.63 8.72 17.44
N PHE A 106 -0.34 8.68 17.08
CA PHE A 106 0.66 9.58 17.66
C PHE A 106 0.42 11.01 17.17
N ARG A 107 -0.26 11.78 18.02
CA ARG A 107 -0.36 13.24 17.97
C ARG A 107 1.05 13.86 18.01
N TYR A 108 1.46 14.51 16.92
CA TYR A 108 2.39 15.66 16.92
C TYR A 108 3.82 15.48 17.47
N ARG A 109 4.57 14.41 17.16
CA ARG A 109 6.00 14.35 17.59
C ARG A 109 7.06 14.14 16.52
N PHE A 110 6.69 14.11 15.25
CA PHE A 110 7.68 14.15 14.17
C PHE A 110 7.42 15.37 13.29
N GLN A 111 7.90 16.52 13.76
CA GLN A 111 8.38 17.55 12.85
C GLN A 111 9.82 17.14 12.45
N PRO A 112 10.15 17.12 11.15
CA PRO A 112 11.52 16.94 10.69
C PRO A 112 12.43 18.09 11.14
#